data_AF-A0A2P7TCJ7-F1
#
_entry.id   AF-A0A2P7TCJ7-F1
#
_cell.length_a   1.000
_cell.length_b   1.000
_cell.length_c   1.000
_cell.angle_alpha   90.00
_cell.angle_beta   90.00
_cell.angle_gamma   90.00
#
_symmetry.space_group_name_H-M   'P 1'
#
loop_
_entity.id
_entity.type
_entity.pdbx_description
1 polymer ?
#
loop_
_entity_poly.entity_id
_entity_poly.type
_entity_poly.pdbx_seq_one_letter_code
_entity_poly.pdbx_strand_id
1 'polypeptide(L)'
;MRNKVFLQIVFLAAGLLLTQHLLAVSTKRRRQGIIRVQNDSDFTIYYKPESDSTALPILPKSASTQELDGLATQLHKNKVYKVTRGILAYVKATGEVIPDYSYASILERLYAAVFGGWLSKPPDKGWQALFNAANAIN
;
A
#
# COMPACT_ATOMS: atom_id res chain seq x y z
N MET A 1 -32.52 20.04 41.88
CA MET A 1 -31.25 19.27 41.79
C MET A 1 -31.20 18.26 40.63
N ARG A 2 -32.33 17.73 40.10
CA ARG A 2 -32.35 16.74 38.98
C ARG A 2 -31.76 17.21 37.64
N ASN A 3 -31.90 18.50 37.27
CA ASN A 3 -31.43 18.99 35.96
C ASN A 3 -29.91 19.00 35.80
N LYS A 4 -29.14 19.15 36.88
CA LYS A 4 -27.67 19.19 36.80
C LYS A 4 -27.08 17.80 36.51
N VAL A 5 -27.66 16.76 37.09
CA VAL A 5 -27.23 15.36 36.89
C VAL A 5 -27.54 14.88 35.47
N PHE A 6 -28.72 15.24 34.95
CA PHE A 6 -29.12 14.88 33.58
C PHE A 6 -28.18 15.51 32.54
N LEU A 7 -27.81 16.78 32.74
CA LEU A 7 -26.90 17.49 31.84
C LEU A 7 -25.49 16.85 31.84
N GLN A 8 -24.97 16.45 33.00
CA GLN A 8 -23.67 15.78 33.11
C GLN A 8 -23.63 14.43 32.38
N ILE A 9 -24.71 13.64 32.44
CA ILE A 9 -24.79 12.34 31.75
C ILE A 9 -24.79 12.54 30.23
N VAL A 10 -25.49 13.56 29.72
CA VAL A 10 -25.50 13.89 28.28
C VAL A 10 -24.12 14.32 27.79
N PHE A 11 -23.40 15.14 28.56
CA PHE A 11 -22.03 15.54 28.23
C PHE A 11 -21.04 14.35 28.22
N LEU A 12 -21.17 13.44 29.19
CA LEU A 12 -20.37 12.21 29.24
C LEU A 12 -20.65 11.29 28.03
N ALA A 13 -21.91 11.11 27.67
CA ALA A 13 -22.30 10.29 26.51
C ALA A 13 -21.82 10.90 25.18
N ALA A 14 -21.91 12.22 25.02
CA ALA A 14 -21.42 12.93 23.85
C ALA A 14 -19.88 12.85 23.72
N GLY A 15 -19.16 12.97 24.84
CA GLY A 15 -17.70 12.80 24.87
C GLY A 15 -17.26 11.37 24.53
N LEU A 16 -18.01 10.36 24.98
CA LEU A 16 -17.74 8.96 24.65
C LEU A 16 -17.99 8.66 23.16
N LEU A 17 -19.06 9.20 22.58
CA LEU A 17 -19.35 9.08 21.14
C LEU A 17 -18.28 9.78 20.29
N LEU A 18 -17.84 10.98 20.70
CA LEU A 18 -16.79 11.72 20.01
C LEU A 18 -15.46 10.97 20.03
N THR A 19 -15.07 10.41 21.18
CA THR A 19 -13.83 9.61 21.30
C THR A 19 -13.90 8.34 20.48
N GLN A 20 -15.04 7.63 20.47
CA GLN A 20 -15.24 6.46 19.59
C GLN A 20 -15.13 6.82 18.11
N HIS A 21 -15.70 7.96 17.68
CA HIS A 21 -15.55 8.44 16.31
C HIS A 21 -14.10 8.82 15.97
N LEU A 22 -13.39 9.49 16.88
CA LEU A 22 -11.98 9.83 16.68
C LEU A 22 -11.10 8.57 16.59
N LEU A 23 -11.37 7.55 17.41
CA LEU A 23 -10.71 6.25 17.35
C LEU A 23 -11.04 5.49 16.05
N ALA A 24 -12.29 5.51 15.59
CA ALA A 24 -12.68 4.90 14.32
C ALA A 24 -12.03 5.60 13.11
N VAL A 25 -11.96 6.93 13.11
CA VAL A 25 -11.29 7.71 12.05
C VAL A 25 -9.78 7.48 12.08
N SER A 26 -9.17 7.44 13.27
CA SER A 26 -7.74 7.16 13.45
C SER A 26 -7.36 5.75 12.98
N THR A 27 -8.14 4.72 13.34
CA THR A 27 -7.91 3.34 12.91
C THR A 27 -8.14 3.14 11.42
N LYS A 28 -9.10 3.86 10.82
CA LYS A 28 -9.31 3.88 9.37
C LYS A 28 -8.13 4.54 8.64
N ARG A 29 -7.58 5.64 9.18
CA ARG A 29 -6.35 6.28 8.67
C ARG A 29 -5.10 5.41 8.84
N ARG A 30 -4.96 4.65 9.95
CA ARG A 30 -3.83 3.71 10.14
C ARG A 30 -3.80 2.56 9.13
N ARG A 31 -4.95 2.24 8.50
CA ARG A 31 -5.02 1.27 7.39
C ARG A 31 -4.81 1.92 6.02
N GLN A 32 -4.86 3.25 5.92
CA GLN A 32 -4.49 4.01 4.72
C GLN A 32 -2.97 4.16 4.69
N GLY A 33 -2.29 3.32 3.91
CA GLY A 33 -0.83 3.39 3.74
C GLY A 33 -0.17 2.03 3.63
N ILE A 34 -0.73 1.00 4.28
CA ILE A 34 -0.22 -0.37 4.16
C ILE A 34 -0.71 -0.96 2.84
N ILE A 35 0.16 -0.91 1.84
CA ILE A 35 -0.01 -1.69 0.62
C ILE A 35 0.27 -3.14 1.02
N ARG A 36 -0.64 -4.06 0.69
CA ARG A 36 -0.29 -5.49 0.74
C ARG A 36 -0.02 -5.94 -0.68
N VAL A 37 1.04 -6.71 -0.84
CA VAL A 37 1.32 -7.38 -2.12
C VAL A 37 1.10 -8.85 -1.91
N GLN A 38 0.16 -9.40 -2.68
CA GLN A 38 -0.07 -10.83 -2.76
C GLN A 38 0.65 -11.35 -4.01
N ASN A 39 1.61 -12.25 -3.80
CA ASN A 39 2.32 -12.93 -4.86
C ASN A 39 1.70 -14.32 -5.09
N ASP A 40 0.79 -14.42 -6.05
CA ASP A 40 0.18 -15.71 -6.42
C ASP A 40 0.96 -16.44 -7.50
N SER A 41 2.14 -15.94 -7.88
CA SER A 41 2.99 -16.53 -8.90
C SER A 41 3.98 -17.55 -8.33
N ASP A 42 4.68 -18.22 -9.24
CA ASP A 42 5.75 -19.18 -8.94
C ASP A 42 7.14 -18.54 -8.97
N PHE A 43 7.22 -17.19 -9.04
CA PHE A 43 8.47 -16.44 -9.13
C PHE A 43 8.57 -15.38 -8.03
N THR A 44 9.79 -14.94 -7.71
CA THR A 44 10.03 -13.94 -6.65
C THR A 44 9.75 -12.54 -7.15
N ILE A 45 8.92 -11.76 -6.46
CA ILE A 45 8.71 -10.35 -6.79
C ILE A 45 9.69 -9.52 -5.97
N TYR A 46 10.20 -8.42 -6.52
CA TYR A 46 10.99 -7.46 -5.77
C TYR A 46 10.16 -6.20 -5.55
N TYR A 47 10.31 -5.58 -4.38
CA TYR A 47 9.68 -4.32 -4.09
C TYR A 47 10.64 -3.36 -3.43
N LYS A 48 10.45 -2.06 -3.69
CA LYS A 48 11.10 -0.98 -2.97
C LYS A 48 10.15 -0.51 -1.87
N PRO A 49 10.55 -0.56 -0.59
CA PRO A 49 9.79 0.08 0.48
C PRO A 49 9.78 1.60 0.29
N GLU A 50 8.92 2.30 1.02
CA GLU A 50 8.84 3.75 0.88
C GLU A 50 10.08 4.51 1.37
N SER A 51 10.74 4.01 2.41
CA SER A 51 12.02 4.57 2.87
C SER A 51 13.10 4.46 1.79
N ASP A 52 14.22 5.20 1.93
CA ASP A 52 15.43 5.14 1.08
C ASP A 52 16.17 3.78 1.15
N SER A 53 15.42 2.70 1.24
CA SER A 53 15.89 1.34 1.46
C SER A 53 16.09 0.60 0.14
N THR A 54 16.88 -0.47 0.21
CA THR A 54 17.15 -1.37 -0.89
C THR A 54 15.92 -2.21 -1.22
N ALA A 55 15.84 -2.71 -2.46
CA ALA A 55 14.78 -3.61 -2.87
C ALA A 55 14.78 -4.91 -2.05
N LEU A 56 13.60 -5.36 -1.64
CA LEU A 56 13.37 -6.57 -0.86
C LEU A 56 12.55 -7.60 -1.66
N PRO A 57 12.75 -8.91 -1.42
CA PRO A 57 12.00 -9.95 -2.10
C PRO A 57 10.63 -10.23 -1.44
N ILE A 58 9.68 -10.67 -2.26
CA ILE A 58 8.42 -11.31 -1.89
C ILE A 58 8.44 -12.68 -2.56
N LEU A 59 8.52 -13.72 -1.73
CA LEU A 59 8.67 -15.09 -2.21
C LEU A 59 7.43 -15.55 -3.02
N PRO A 60 7.56 -16.58 -3.87
CA PRO A 60 6.42 -17.21 -4.53
C PRO A 60 5.33 -17.62 -3.53
N LYS A 61 4.07 -17.53 -3.93
CA LYS A 61 2.90 -17.91 -3.11
C LYS A 61 2.88 -17.28 -1.71
N SER A 62 3.35 -16.04 -1.59
CA SER A 62 3.47 -15.34 -0.31
C SER A 62 2.88 -13.94 -0.35
N ALA A 63 2.68 -13.36 0.83
CA ALA A 63 2.15 -12.01 0.98
C ALA A 63 3.12 -11.13 1.76
N SER A 64 3.20 -9.85 1.41
CA SER A 64 3.86 -8.83 2.22
C SER A 64 2.85 -7.74 2.60
N THR A 65 2.93 -7.22 3.83
CA THR A 65 2.05 -6.16 4.36
C THR A 65 2.85 -4.93 4.78
N GLN A 66 3.62 -4.36 3.87
CA GLN A 66 4.52 -3.23 4.13
C GLN A 66 4.23 -2.05 3.20
N GLU A 67 4.59 -0.84 3.61
CA GLU A 67 4.56 0.33 2.72
C GLU A 67 5.47 0.09 1.51
N LEU A 68 4.95 0.36 0.31
CA LEU A 68 5.56 -0.04 -0.94
C LEU A 68 5.51 1.11 -1.93
N ASP A 69 6.66 1.52 -2.43
CA ASP A 69 6.78 2.64 -3.37
C ASP A 69 6.92 2.13 -4.81
N GLY A 70 7.58 0.98 -4.99
CA GLY A 70 7.72 0.35 -6.30
C GLY A 70 7.77 -1.17 -6.27
N LEU A 71 7.42 -1.80 -7.39
CA LEU A 71 7.36 -3.24 -7.58
C LEU A 71 8.00 -3.64 -8.91
N ALA A 72 8.74 -4.75 -8.93
CA ALA A 72 9.31 -5.33 -10.14
C ALA A 72 9.09 -6.85 -10.16
N THR A 73 8.71 -7.36 -11.33
CA THR A 73 8.45 -8.80 -11.54
C THR A 73 9.58 -9.44 -12.34
N GLN A 74 9.94 -10.69 -12.04
CA GLN A 74 10.98 -11.41 -12.78
C GLN A 74 10.64 -11.64 -14.25
N LEU A 75 9.36 -11.77 -14.57
CA LEU A 75 8.88 -12.07 -15.94
C LEU A 75 9.01 -10.89 -16.90
N HIS A 76 9.23 -9.68 -16.39
CA HIS A 76 9.24 -8.48 -17.20
C HIS A 76 10.48 -7.64 -16.94
N LYS A 77 11.56 -7.99 -17.64
CA LYS A 77 12.81 -7.24 -17.63
C LYS A 77 12.55 -5.76 -17.92
N ASN A 78 13.21 -4.87 -17.17
CA ASN A 78 13.04 -3.42 -17.20
C ASN A 78 11.63 -2.87 -16.91
N LYS A 79 10.68 -3.68 -16.43
CA LYS A 79 9.36 -3.17 -16.01
C LYS A 79 9.31 -3.02 -14.50
N VAL A 80 9.48 -1.78 -14.07
CA VAL A 80 9.30 -1.39 -12.68
C VAL A 80 8.03 -0.55 -12.58
N TYR A 81 7.11 -1.02 -11.74
CA TYR A 81 5.83 -0.41 -11.46
C TYR A 81 5.95 0.52 -10.25
N LYS A 82 5.41 1.73 -10.36
CA LYS A 82 5.22 2.60 -9.21
C LYS A 82 3.86 2.32 -8.57
N VAL A 83 3.84 2.15 -7.26
CA VAL A 83 2.62 1.84 -6.51
C VAL A 83 2.21 3.07 -5.70
N THR A 84 0.95 3.46 -5.81
CA THR A 84 0.42 4.57 -5.01
C THR A 84 0.03 4.05 -3.63
N ARG A 85 0.37 4.83 -2.59
CA ARG A 85 0.01 4.55 -1.20
C ARG A 85 -1.48 4.21 -1.03
N GLY A 86 -1.76 3.26 -0.13
CA GLY A 86 -3.12 2.89 0.25
C GLY A 86 -3.82 1.91 -0.71
N ILE A 87 -3.13 1.38 -1.72
CA ILE A 87 -3.70 0.44 -2.70
C ILE A 87 -3.16 -0.95 -2.46
N LEU A 88 -4.05 -1.95 -2.48
CA LEU A 88 -3.64 -3.34 -2.45
C LEU A 88 -3.19 -3.76 -3.87
N ALA A 89 -2.08 -4.46 -4.01
CA ALA A 89 -1.63 -4.92 -5.33
C ALA A 89 -1.53 -6.45 -5.38
N TYR A 90 -2.14 -7.04 -6.40
CA TYR A 90 -2.07 -8.47 -6.68
C TYR A 90 -1.14 -8.70 -7.85
N VAL A 91 -0.28 -9.71 -7.76
CA VAL A 91 0.53 -10.12 -8.91
C VAL A 91 0.15 -11.52 -9.32
N LYS A 92 -0.39 -11.63 -10.54
CA LYS A 92 -0.81 -12.89 -11.14
C LYS A 92 0.39 -13.75 -11.52
N ALA A 93 0.12 -15.04 -11.74
CA ALA A 93 1.08 -15.98 -12.33
C ALA A 93 1.69 -15.51 -13.67
N THR A 94 0.99 -14.65 -14.42
CA THR A 94 1.47 -14.06 -15.67
C THR A 94 2.46 -12.90 -15.50
N GLY A 95 2.67 -12.40 -14.29
CA GLY A 95 3.45 -11.17 -14.05
C GLY A 95 2.65 -9.88 -14.15
N GLU A 96 1.35 -9.99 -14.45
CA GLU A 96 0.44 -8.84 -14.45
C GLU A 96 0.21 -8.36 -13.00
N VAL A 97 0.38 -7.05 -12.80
CA VAL A 97 0.13 -6.37 -11.53
C VAL A 97 -1.26 -5.74 -11.59
N ILE A 98 -2.14 -6.12 -10.67
CA ILE A 98 -3.53 -5.69 -10.60
C ILE A 98 -3.76 -4.91 -9.31
N PRO A 99 -4.15 -3.65 -9.39
CA PRO A 99 -4.52 -2.89 -8.22
C PRO A 99 -5.93 -3.23 -7.75
N ASP A 100 -6.10 -3.33 -6.43
CA ASP A 100 -7.36 -3.38 -5.74
C ASP A 100 -7.56 -2.10 -4.91
N TYR A 101 -8.59 -1.37 -5.33
CA TYR A 101 -8.97 -0.07 -4.80
C TYR A 101 -9.99 -0.13 -3.67
N SER A 102 -10.33 -1.32 -3.17
CA SER A 102 -11.34 -1.51 -2.11
C SER A 102 -11.12 -0.61 -0.89
N TYR A 103 -9.87 -0.24 -0.62
CA TYR A 103 -9.48 0.62 0.51
C TYR A 103 -9.01 2.02 0.10
N ALA A 104 -8.90 2.29 -1.21
CA ALA A 104 -8.47 3.58 -1.74
C ALA A 104 -9.61 4.62 -1.64
N SER A 105 -9.27 5.80 -1.14
CA SER A 105 -10.10 7.00 -1.20
C SER A 105 -10.41 7.41 -2.64
N ILE A 106 -11.43 8.25 -2.84
CA ILE A 106 -11.80 8.76 -4.17
C ILE A 106 -10.62 9.49 -4.84
N LEU A 107 -9.84 10.26 -4.07
CA LEU A 107 -8.64 10.92 -4.58
C LEU A 107 -7.57 9.91 -4.99
N GLU A 108 -7.30 8.89 -4.16
CA GLU A 108 -6.33 7.83 -4.49
C GLU A 108 -6.77 7.04 -5.72
N ARG A 109 -8.08 6.79 -5.91
CA ARG A 109 -8.62 6.15 -7.13
C ARG A 109 -8.40 7.00 -8.39
N LEU A 110 -8.56 8.32 -8.28
CA LEU A 110 -8.28 9.26 -9.38
C LEU A 110 -6.78 9.31 -9.71
N TYR A 111 -5.91 9.30 -8.71
CA TYR A 111 -4.47 9.19 -8.92
C TYR A 111 -4.04 7.80 -9.39
N ALA A 112 -4.77 6.75 -9.04
CA ALA A 112 -4.41 5.39 -9.40
C ALA A 112 -4.88 4.95 -10.79
N ALA A 113 -5.74 5.73 -11.44
CA ALA A 113 -5.85 5.71 -12.91
C ALA A 113 -4.48 6.03 -13.57
N VAL A 114 -3.54 6.60 -12.79
CA VAL A 114 -2.11 6.77 -13.10
C VAL A 114 -1.28 5.70 -12.36
N PHE A 115 -1.71 4.43 -12.34
CA PHE A 115 -0.79 3.33 -12.07
C PHE A 115 0.34 3.46 -13.10
N GLY A 116 1.49 3.88 -12.59
CA GLY A 116 2.31 4.94 -13.18
C GLY A 116 3.19 4.54 -14.34
N GLY A 117 2.60 3.92 -15.37
CA GLY A 117 3.33 3.40 -16.51
C GLY A 117 4.46 2.46 -16.06
N TRP A 118 5.32 2.09 -17.01
CA TRP A 118 6.57 1.43 -16.67
C TRP A 118 7.63 2.51 -16.59
N LEU A 119 8.41 2.51 -15.51
CA LEU A 119 9.59 3.34 -15.46
C LEU A 119 10.65 2.70 -16.37
N SER A 120 11.18 3.47 -17.32
CA SER A 120 12.29 3.04 -18.18
C SER A 120 13.67 3.31 -17.56
N LYS A 121 13.73 4.13 -16.51
CA LYS A 121 14.95 4.46 -15.77
C LYS A 121 14.66 4.68 -14.28
N PRO A 122 15.61 4.36 -13.39
CA PRO A 122 15.44 4.58 -11.95
C PRO A 122 15.53 6.07 -11.60
N PRO A 123 14.59 6.61 -10.80
CA PRO A 123 14.63 8.00 -10.34
C PRO A 123 15.67 8.27 -9.23
N ASP A 124 16.05 7.27 -8.42
CA ASP A 124 17.06 7.39 -7.37
C ASP A 124 17.78 6.05 -7.09
N LYS A 125 18.67 6.04 -6.08
CA LYS A 125 19.48 4.86 -5.69
C LYS A 125 18.64 3.68 -5.16
N GLY A 126 17.55 3.94 -4.43
CA GLY A 126 16.64 2.90 -3.96
C GLY A 126 15.91 2.23 -5.13
N TRP A 127 15.51 3.03 -6.13
CA TRP A 127 14.94 2.49 -7.36
C TRP A 127 15.99 1.77 -8.23
N GLN A 128 17.24 2.21 -8.25
CA GLN A 128 18.31 1.52 -8.97
C GLN A 128 18.46 0.07 -8.49
N ALA A 129 18.35 -0.19 -7.18
CA ALA A 129 18.38 -1.55 -6.64
C ALA A 129 17.20 -2.40 -7.17
N LEU A 130 16.02 -1.80 -7.31
CA LEU A 130 14.84 -2.47 -7.84
C LEU A 130 14.97 -2.79 -9.34
N PHE A 131 15.54 -1.87 -10.13
CA PHE A 131 15.88 -2.10 -11.53
C PHE A 131 16.94 -3.21 -11.70
N ASN A 132 17.97 -3.18 -10.87
CA ASN A 132 19.01 -4.21 -10.89
C ASN A 132 18.43 -5.59 -10.53
N ALA A 133 17.56 -5.65 -9.52
CA ALA A 133 16.88 -6.89 -9.16
C ALA A 133 16.01 -7.42 -10.31
N ALA A 134 15.27 -6.54 -11.01
CA ALA A 134 14.48 -6.92 -12.19
C ALA A 134 15.34 -7.47 -13.35
N ASN A 135 16.58 -7.01 -13.47
CA ASN A 135 17.48 -7.32 -14.59
C ASN A 135 18.49 -8.44 -14.29
N ALA A 136 18.75 -8.73 -13.01
CA ALA A 136 19.63 -9.81 -12.58
C ALA A 136 19.01 -11.21 -12.75
N ILE A 137 17.78 -11.28 -13.27
CA ILE A 137 17.01 -12.51 -13.37
C ILE A 137 17.17 -13.07 -14.79
N ASN A 138 17.91 -14.17 -14.87
CA ASN A 138 18.08 -14.98 -16.07
C ASN A 138 17.08 -16.13 -16.08
#